data_AF-A0A7Z9PUH4-F1
#
_entry.id   AF-A0A7Z9PUH4-F1
#
_cell.length_a   1.000
_cell.length_b   1.000
_cell.length_c   1.000
_cell.angle_alpha   90.00
_cell.angle_beta   90.00
_cell.angle_gamma   90.00
#
_symmetry.space_group_name_H-M   'P 1'
#
loop_
_entity.id
_entity.type
_entity.pdbx_description
1 polymer ?
#
loop_
_entity_poly.entity_id
_entity_poly.type
_entity_poly.pdbx_seq_one_letter_code
_entity_poly.pdbx_strand_id
1 'polypeptide(L)' 'MIEIYYWEDDPEAERVLRELEKSGLEYEETLLDAERPSARPSISYNGKTYWEWDDFLRVFRTEH' A
#
# COMPACT_ATOMS: atom_id res chain seq x y z
N MET A 1 -10.43 -6.48 -0.86
CA MET A 1 -9.23 -6.84 -0.08
C MET A 1 -8.07 -6.07 -0.69
N ILE A 2 -7.38 -5.29 0.14
CA ILE A 2 -6.23 -4.46 -0.26
C ILE A 2 -4.99 -5.19 0.23
N GLU A 3 -3.98 -5.38 -0.61
CA GLU A 3 -2.69 -5.97 -0.20
C GLU A 3 -1.59 -4.93 -0.36
N ILE A 4 -0.73 -4.79 0.63
CA ILE A 4 0.29 -3.75 0.67
C ILE A 4 1.63 -4.39 0.97
N TYR A 5 2.61 -4.06 0.14
CA TYR A 5 3.99 -4.49 0.26
C TYR A 5 4.85 -3.25 0.43
N TYR A 6 5.57 -3.10 1.54
CA TYR A 6 6.37 -1.90 1.84
C TYR A 6 7.63 -2.22 2.63
N TRP A 7 8.63 -1.35 2.56
CA TRP A 7 9.83 -1.42 3.39
C TRP A 7 9.58 -0.79 4.76
N GLU A 8 10.27 -1.26 5.80
CA GLU A 8 10.16 -0.73 7.18
C GLU A 8 10.33 0.80 7.24
N ASP A 9 11.26 1.35 6.46
CA ASP A 9 11.59 2.78 6.42
C ASP A 9 10.91 3.55 5.26
N ASP A 10 9.79 3.07 4.71
CA ASP A 10 9.07 3.78 3.64
C ASP A 10 8.07 4.81 4.23
N PRO A 11 8.40 6.13 4.23
CA PRO A 11 7.52 7.14 4.81
C PRO A 11 6.22 7.33 4.02
N GLU A 12 6.18 6.92 2.75
CA GLU A 12 4.98 7.00 1.94
C GLU A 12 4.02 5.85 2.27
N ALA A 13 4.56 4.67 2.59
CA ALA A 13 3.77 3.54 3.08
C ALA A 13 3.04 3.90 4.40
N GLU A 14 3.73 4.53 5.36
CA GLU A 14 3.11 5.01 6.61
C GLU A 14 1.92 5.94 6.35
N ARG A 15 2.05 6.84 5.36
CA ARG A 15 0.97 7.75 4.98
C ARG A 15 -0.22 6.98 4.40
N VAL A 16 0.03 5.98 3.55
CA VAL A 16 -1.06 5.17 2.96
C VAL A 16 -1.77 4.34 4.01
N LEU A 17 -1.04 3.65 4.90
CA LEU A 17 -1.61 2.83 5.97
C LEU A 17 -2.57 3.65 6.83
N ARG A 18 -2.18 4.86 7.23
CA ARG A 18 -3.06 5.77 8.01
C ARG A 18 -4.34 6.16 7.29
N GLU A 19 -4.30 6.31 5.96
CA GLU A 19 -5.51 6.63 5.20
C GLU A 19 -6.45 5.42 5.13
N LEU A 20 -5.89 4.21 4.98
CA LEU A 20 -6.67 2.97 5.01
C LEU A 20 -7.32 2.72 6.37
N GLU A 21 -6.58 2.94 7.46
CA GLU A 21 -7.11 2.86 8.83
C GLU A 21 -8.29 3.82 9.04
N LYS A 22 -8.20 5.06 8.54
CA LYS A 22 -9.29 6.05 8.63
C LYS A 22 -10.52 5.63 7.84
N SER A 23 -10.34 5.00 6.69
CA SER A 23 -11.44 4.50 5.86
C SER A 23 -12.11 3.25 6.45
N GLY A 24 -11.51 2.60 7.45
CA GLY A 24 -12.06 1.40 8.09
C GLY A 24 -12.15 0.19 7.16
N LEU A 25 -11.34 0.17 6.10
CA LEU A 25 -11.30 -0.93 5.13
C LEU A 25 -10.31 -1.99 5.56
N GLU A 26 -10.63 -3.25 5.28
CA GLU A 26 -9.72 -4.37 5.53
C GLU A 26 -8.59 -4.39 4.50
N TYR A 27 -7.36 -4.42 5.00
CA TYR A 27 -6.14 -4.56 4.21
C TYR A 27 -5.19 -5.57 4.86
N GLU A 28 -4.36 -6.21 4.03
CA GLU A 28 -3.26 -7.08 4.44
C GLU A 28 -1.94 -6.38 4.15
N GLU A 29 -1.06 -6.39 5.14
CA GLU A 29 0.26 -5.77 5.07
C GLU A 29 1.37 -6.83 5.05
N THR A 30 2.37 -6.62 4.21
CA THR A 30 3.57 -7.45 4.12
C THR A 30 4.80 -6.56 4.14
N LEU A 31 5.60 -6.70 5.21
CA LEU A 31 6.90 -6.05 5.30
C LEU A 31 7.86 -6.69 4.30
N LEU A 32 8.50 -5.87 3.50
CA LEU A 32 9.60 -6.26 2.63
C LEU A 32 10.87 -6.19 3.48
N ASP A 33 11.47 -7.35 3.74
CA ASP A 33 12.72 -7.46 4.49
C ASP A 33 13.94 -7.53 3.55
N ALA A 34 15.13 -7.32 4.12
CA ALA A 34 16.42 -7.45 3.42
C ALA A 34 16.64 -8.83 2.76
N GLU A 35 15.86 -9.85 3.16
CA GLU A 35 15.83 -11.17 2.52
C GLU A 35 15.14 -11.19 1.15
N ARG A 36 14.41 -10.12 0.80
CA ARG A 36 13.73 -9.93 -0.49
C ARG A 36 14.13 -8.60 -1.14
N PRO A 37 15.43 -8.36 -1.40
CA PRO A 37 15.94 -7.08 -1.91
C PRO A 37 15.40 -6.71 -3.30
N SER A 38 14.80 -7.66 -4.02
CA SER A 38 14.19 -7.45 -5.35
C SER A 38 12.69 -7.19 -5.32
N ALA A 39 12.03 -7.31 -4.16
CA ALA A 39 10.61 -7.00 -4.05
C ALA A 39 10.43 -5.48 -4.05
N ARG A 40 9.63 -4.96 -4.98
CA ARG A 40 9.33 -3.53 -5.03
C ARG A 40 8.08 -3.24 -4.19
N PRO A 41 8.05 -2.13 -3.44
CA PRO A 41 6.82 -1.70 -2.78
C PRO A 41 5.68 -1.57 -3.77
N SER A 42 4.50 -2.04 -3.36
CA SER A 42 3.32 -2.02 -4.22
C SER A 42 2.04 -2.21 -3.42
N ILE A 43 0.93 -1.80 -4.02
CA ILE A 43 -0.41 -2.00 -3.47
C ILE A 43 -1.27 -2.70 -4.50
N SER A 44 -1.90 -3.80 -4.14
CA SER A 44 -2.93 -4.43 -4.93
C SER A 44 -4.30 -4.03 -4.41
N TYR A 45 -5.09 -3.39 -5.27
CA TYR A 45 -6.45 -2.94 -4.97
C TYR A 45 -7.36 -3.11 -6.18
N ASN A 46 -8.53 -3.74 -5.98
CA ASN A 46 -9.52 -4.00 -7.03
C ASN A 46 -8.94 -4.68 -8.29
N GLY A 47 -8.02 -5.64 -8.10
CA GLY A 47 -7.37 -6.38 -9.20
C GLY A 47 -6.34 -5.58 -9.99
N LYS A 48 -5.95 -4.39 -9.49
CA LYS A 48 -4.89 -3.56 -10.06
C LYS A 48 -3.73 -3.45 -9.08
N THR A 49 -2.52 -3.51 -9.60
CA THR A 49 -1.29 -3.27 -8.83
C THR A 49 -0.78 -1.86 -9.09
N TYR A 50 -0.58 -1.11 -8.01
CA TYR A 50 -0.02 0.24 -7.99
C TYR A 50 1.40 0.15 -7.46
N TRP A 51 2.35 0.68 -8.22
CA TRP A 51 3.77 0.72 -7.84
C TRP A 51 4.18 2.05 -7.21
N GLU A 52 3.29 3.04 -7.30
CA GLU A 52 3.46 4.39 -6.79
C GLU A 52 2.33 4.68 -5.79
N TRP A 53 2.70 5.13 -4.59
CA TRP A 53 1.78 5.38 -3.49
C TRP A 53 0.71 6.44 -3.83
N ASP A 54 1.11 7.52 -4.51
CA ASP A 54 0.21 8.60 -4.90
C ASP A 54 -0.82 8.17 -5.95
N ASP A 55 -0.47 7.27 -6.87
CA ASP A 55 -1.41 6.74 -7.86
C ASP A 55 -2.50 5.91 -7.20
N PHE A 56 -2.13 5.06 -6.23
CA PHE A 56 -3.10 4.35 -5.41
C PHE A 56 -4.00 5.33 -4.66
N LEU A 57 -3.43 6.30 -3.94
CA LEU A 57 -4.19 7.26 -3.14
C LEU A 57 -5.17 8.07 -3.98
N ARG A 58 -4.80 8.45 -5.21
CA ARG A 58 -5.70 9.16 -6.13
C ARG A 58 -6.95 8.32 -6.45
N VAL A 59 -6.76 7.03 -6.76
CA VAL A 59 -7.89 6.12 -7.06
C VAL A 59 -8.70 5.88 -5.80
N PHE A 60 -8.03 5.55 -4.69
CA PHE A 60 -8.66 5.26 -3.41
C PHE A 60 -9.59 6.39 -2.94
N ARG A 61 -9.09 7.64 -2.93
CA ARG A 61 -9.88 8.83 -2.53
C ARG A 61 -10.99 9.22 -3.50
N THR A 62 -10.96 8.69 -4.72
CA THR A 62 -12.06 8.90 -5.68
C THR A 62 -13.21 7.93 -5.37
N GLU A 63 -12.90 6.78 -4.76
CA GLU A 63 -13.86 5.72 -4.48
C GLU A 63 -14.41 5.75 -3.03
N HIS A 64 -13.74 6.44 -2.09
CA HIS A 64 -14.09 6.55 -0.66
C HIS A 64 -13.91 7.97 -0.14
#